data_AF-A0A061GWV3-F1
#
_entry.id   AF-A0A061GWV3-F1
#
_cell.length_a   1.000
_cell.length_b   1.000
_cell.length_c   1.000
_cell.angle_alpha   90.00
_cell.angle_beta   90.00
_cell.angle_gamma   90.00
#
_symmetry.space_group_name_H-M   'P 1'
#
loop_
_entity.id
_entity.type
_entity.pdbx_description
1 polymer ?
#
loop_
_entity_poly.entity_id
_entity_poly.type
_entity_poly.pdbx_seq_one_letter_code
_entity_poly.pdbx_strand_id
1 'polypeptide(L)'
;MYSPVMDMITFCFLISLTIFEKLKMRLKDVVMAYLYGLLDSDTCMIIPKGFKIPKAYTSCNLFSIKLQRSLYELKQSSHMRYQHLSDYQIKEGYKNNSICPCVFIKKSKIGFVMVVVYVDNMNLIRTLEKLSKTTEYLKKEFEVKDFGKIKLCLGLEREHKANGILIHPFRDCLDILTWTWLTH
;
A
#
# COMPACT_ATOMS: atom_id res chain seq x y z
N MET A 1 -4.02 7.61 16.32
CA MET A 1 -2.73 7.22 15.70
C MET A 1 -2.99 7.10 14.21
N TYR A 2 -2.23 7.80 13.37
CA TYR A 2 -2.44 7.82 11.91
C TYR A 2 -1.44 6.89 11.21
N SER A 3 -1.86 6.31 10.09
CA SER A 3 -0.96 5.57 9.20
C SER A 3 -0.19 6.55 8.32
N PRO A 4 1.14 6.47 8.23
CA PRO A 4 1.90 7.31 7.33
C PRO A 4 1.64 6.89 5.88
N VAL A 5 0.99 7.77 5.13
CA VAL A 5 0.73 7.62 3.70
C VAL A 5 1.64 8.60 2.94
N MET A 6 2.11 8.20 1.77
CA MET A 6 2.85 9.10 0.88
C MET A 6 2.00 10.31 0.51
N ASP A 7 2.53 11.52 0.75
CA ASP A 7 1.91 12.75 0.30
C ASP A 7 2.18 13.01 -1.20
N MET A 8 1.44 13.95 -1.77
CA MET A 8 1.55 14.30 -3.19
C MET A 8 2.94 14.84 -3.55
N ILE A 9 3.58 15.60 -2.65
CA ILE A 9 4.90 16.19 -2.89
C ILE A 9 5.96 15.10 -3.02
N THR A 10 5.97 14.16 -2.08
CA THR A 10 6.84 12.98 -2.08
C THR A 10 6.60 12.12 -3.30
N PHE A 11 5.33 11.93 -3.70
CA PHE A 11 4.98 11.21 -4.92
C PHE A 11 5.58 11.90 -6.17
N CYS A 12 5.33 13.20 -6.34
CA CYS A 12 5.86 13.97 -7.47
C CYS A 12 7.39 13.98 -7.51
N PHE A 13 8.03 14.09 -6.34
CA PHE A 13 9.48 13.99 -6.21
C PHE A 13 9.99 12.62 -6.66
N LEU A 14 9.40 11.53 -6.19
CA LEU A 14 9.80 10.17 -6.55
C LEU A 14 9.59 9.86 -8.03
N ILE A 15 8.52 10.39 -8.64
CA ILE A 15 8.28 10.29 -10.08
C ILE A 15 9.36 11.05 -10.86
N SER A 16 9.63 12.30 -10.46
CA SER A 16 10.68 13.12 -11.08
C SER A 16 12.04 12.45 -10.98
N LEU A 17 12.39 11.92 -9.80
CA LEU A 17 13.61 11.16 -9.56
C LEU A 17 13.69 9.92 -10.45
N THR A 18 12.58 9.17 -10.55
CA THR A 18 12.51 7.97 -11.40
C THR A 18 12.79 8.28 -12.86
N ILE A 19 12.26 9.40 -13.37
CA ILE A 19 12.48 9.83 -14.75
C ILE A 19 13.92 10.31 -14.96
N PHE A 20 14.39 11.19 -14.09
CA PHE A 20 15.73 11.79 -14.17
C PHE A 20 16.83 10.73 -14.12
N GLU A 21 16.74 9.80 -13.18
CA GLU A 21 17.71 8.71 -12.97
C GLU A 21 17.41 7.47 -13.83
N LYS A 22 16.41 7.52 -14.73
CA LYS A 22 15.97 6.41 -15.59
C LYS A 22 15.70 5.11 -14.82
N LEU A 23 15.14 5.23 -13.62
CA LEU A 23 14.81 4.10 -12.74
C LEU A 23 13.58 3.34 -13.26
N LYS A 24 13.47 2.07 -12.87
CA LYS A 24 12.29 1.25 -13.16
C LYS A 24 11.30 1.37 -12.00
N MET A 25 10.07 1.79 -12.28
CA MET A 25 8.97 1.86 -11.32
C MET A 25 7.85 0.88 -11.67
N ARG A 26 7.31 0.16 -10.68
CA ARG A 26 6.13 -0.71 -10.83
C ARG A 26 5.13 -0.49 -9.71
N LEU A 27 3.85 -0.52 -10.05
CA LEU A 27 2.75 -0.46 -9.09
C LEU A 27 2.34 -1.87 -8.70
N LYS A 28 2.22 -2.09 -7.40
CA LYS A 28 1.79 -3.34 -6.80
C LYS A 28 0.63 -3.09 -5.86
N ASP A 29 -0.34 -3.98 -5.88
CA ASP A 29 -1.51 -3.92 -5.02
C ASP A 29 -1.49 -5.10 -4.06
N VAL A 30 -1.83 -4.83 -2.79
CA VAL A 30 -1.90 -5.86 -1.75
C VAL A 30 -3.36 -6.24 -1.58
N VAL A 31 -3.69 -7.47 -1.99
CA VAL A 31 -5.04 -7.99 -1.89
C VAL A 31 -5.41 -8.11 -0.41
N MET A 32 -6.57 -7.55 -0.04
CA MET A 32 -7.06 -7.53 1.35
C MET A 32 -6.05 -6.94 2.34
N ALA A 33 -5.33 -5.91 1.90
CA ALA A 33 -4.42 -5.05 2.62
C ALA A 33 -4.60 -4.97 4.15
N TYR A 34 -5.81 -4.71 4.63
CA TYR A 34 -6.11 -4.49 6.05
C TYR A 34 -6.14 -5.77 6.89
N LEU A 35 -6.42 -6.93 6.29
CA LEU A 35 -6.48 -8.20 7.03
C LEU A 35 -5.11 -8.66 7.55
N TYR A 36 -4.03 -8.10 7.03
CA TYR A 36 -2.68 -8.36 7.54
C TYR A 36 -2.41 -7.65 8.87
N GLY A 37 -3.13 -6.56 9.17
CA GLY A 37 -3.03 -5.86 10.44
C GLY A 37 -3.56 -6.72 11.59
N LEU A 38 -2.69 -7.02 12.55
CA LEU A 38 -3.08 -7.62 13.83
C LEU A 38 -3.75 -6.56 14.69
N LEU A 39 -4.76 -6.97 15.48
CA LEU A 39 -5.43 -6.07 16.41
C LEU A 39 -4.78 -6.21 17.78
N ASP A 40 -4.24 -5.10 18.30
CA ASP A 40 -3.61 -5.04 19.62
C ASP A 40 -4.63 -5.02 20.78
N SER A 41 -5.91 -4.76 20.48
CA SER A 41 -6.99 -4.66 21.45
C SER A 41 -8.13 -5.64 21.14
N ASP A 42 -8.79 -6.10 22.21
CA ASP A 42 -10.00 -6.93 22.17
C ASP A 42 -11.17 -6.16 21.53
N THR A 43 -11.14 -6.10 20.21
CA THR A 43 -12.11 -5.39 19.39
C THR A 43 -13.21 -6.34 19.01
N CYS A 44 -14.42 -6.04 19.45
CA CYS A 44 -15.61 -6.82 19.13
C CYS A 44 -16.51 -6.05 18.16
N MET A 45 -17.16 -6.78 17.26
CA MET A 45 -18.16 -6.24 16.34
C MET A 45 -19.55 -6.77 16.72
N ILE A 46 -20.55 -5.93 16.52
CA ILE A 46 -21.96 -6.37 16.54
C ILE A 46 -22.15 -7.41 15.44
N ILE A 47 -22.91 -8.47 15.75
CA ILE A 47 -23.19 -9.52 14.78
C ILE A 47 -23.89 -8.92 13.55
N PRO A 48 -23.33 -9.10 12.33
CA PRO A 48 -23.95 -8.58 11.12
C PRO A 48 -25.34 -9.17 10.89
N LYS A 49 -26.25 -8.37 10.33
CA LYS A 49 -27.57 -8.87 9.92
C LYS A 49 -27.40 -10.04 8.93
N GLY A 50 -28.09 -11.15 9.19
CA GLY A 50 -28.02 -12.36 8.37
C GLY A 50 -27.01 -13.42 8.82
N PHE A 51 -26.17 -13.13 9.82
CA PHE A 51 -25.29 -14.14 10.40
C PHE A 51 -26.08 -15.12 11.28
N LYS A 52 -26.01 -16.42 10.98
CA LYS A 52 -26.73 -17.46 11.72
C LYS A 52 -25.98 -17.79 13.01
N ILE A 53 -26.52 -17.37 14.15
CA ILE A 53 -25.99 -17.73 15.47
C ILE A 53 -26.23 -19.23 15.71
N PRO A 54 -25.21 -20.02 16.09
CA PRO A 54 -25.42 -21.43 16.41
C PRO A 54 -26.41 -21.59 17.57
N LYS A 55 -27.29 -22.61 17.51
CA LYS A 55 -28.35 -22.83 18.50
C LYS A 55 -27.85 -22.99 19.96
N ALA A 56 -26.58 -23.35 20.15
CA ALA A 56 -25.96 -23.41 21.47
C ALA A 56 -25.85 -22.04 22.16
N TYR A 57 -25.93 -20.96 21.38
CA TYR A 57 -25.76 -19.57 21.81
C TYR A 57 -27.05 -18.75 21.61
N THR A 58 -28.22 -19.37 21.51
CA THR A 58 -29.49 -18.61 21.32
C THR A 58 -30.13 -18.11 22.62
N SER A 59 -29.67 -18.56 23.79
CA SER A 59 -30.27 -18.23 25.09
C SER A 59 -29.70 -16.98 25.78
N CYS A 60 -28.57 -16.43 25.31
CA CYS A 60 -28.00 -15.19 25.83
C CYS A 60 -28.20 -14.06 24.82
N ASN A 61 -28.83 -12.95 25.21
CA ASN A 61 -29.20 -11.87 24.29
C ASN A 61 -28.05 -10.92 23.91
N LEU A 62 -26.80 -11.23 24.28
CA LEU A 62 -25.63 -10.35 24.09
C LEU A 62 -24.43 -11.17 23.62
N PHE A 63 -24.35 -11.43 22.32
CA PHE A 63 -23.16 -11.99 21.69
C PHE A 63 -22.50 -10.96 20.78
N SER A 64 -21.17 -10.97 20.75
CA SER A 64 -20.35 -10.15 19.87
C SER A 64 -19.28 -11.00 19.20
N ILE A 65 -18.87 -10.63 17.99
CA ILE A 65 -17.80 -11.32 17.27
C ILE A 65 -16.48 -10.65 17.61
N LYS A 66 -15.55 -11.39 18.22
CA LYS A 66 -14.18 -10.89 18.45
C LYS A 66 -13.40 -10.91 17.15
N LEU A 67 -12.91 -9.74 16.73
CA LEU A 67 -12.08 -9.61 15.54
C LEU A 67 -10.63 -9.99 15.87
N GLN A 68 -10.04 -10.84 15.04
CA GLN A 68 -8.62 -11.23 15.14
C GLN A 68 -7.73 -10.40 14.20
N ARG A 69 -8.33 -9.82 13.15
CA ARG A 69 -7.65 -9.06 12.10
C ARG A 69 -8.38 -7.74 11.86
N SER A 70 -7.64 -6.74 11.40
CA SER A 70 -8.20 -5.41 11.15
C SER A 70 -9.05 -5.40 9.87
N LEU A 71 -10.23 -4.76 9.92
CA LEU A 71 -11.16 -4.61 8.80
C LEU A 71 -11.11 -3.19 8.26
N TYR A 72 -11.31 -2.96 6.96
CA TYR A 72 -11.22 -1.64 6.32
C TYR A 72 -11.88 -0.50 7.12
N GLU A 73 -13.05 -0.76 7.69
CA GLU A 73 -13.87 0.24 8.39
C GLU A 73 -13.39 0.59 9.81
N LEU A 74 -12.45 -0.17 10.40
CA LEU A 74 -11.94 0.19 11.72
C LEU A 74 -10.96 1.35 11.60
N LYS A 75 -11.12 2.33 12.48
CA LYS A 75 -10.26 3.52 12.56
C LYS A 75 -8.77 3.19 12.67
N GLN A 76 -8.41 2.08 13.32
CA GLN A 76 -7.02 1.63 13.47
C GLN A 76 -6.46 0.80 12.31
N SER A 77 -7.27 0.34 11.36
CA SER A 77 -6.83 -0.69 10.40
C SER A 77 -5.71 -0.24 9.48
N SER A 78 -5.74 1.03 9.04
CA SER A 78 -4.66 1.60 8.23
C SER A 78 -3.33 1.63 8.98
N HIS A 79 -3.38 1.86 10.29
CA HIS A 79 -2.20 1.89 11.15
C HIS A 79 -1.65 0.48 11.37
N MET A 80 -2.52 -0.48 11.72
CA MET A 80 -2.14 -1.87 11.95
C MET A 80 -1.55 -2.53 10.71
N ARG A 81 -2.14 -2.26 9.54
CA ARG A 81 -1.56 -2.67 8.24
C ARG A 81 -0.16 -2.09 8.06
N TYR A 82 0.02 -0.79 8.30
CA TYR A 82 1.31 -0.15 8.12
C TYR A 82 2.37 -0.70 9.07
N GLN A 83 2.03 -0.94 10.34
CA GLN A 83 2.94 -1.54 11.31
C GLN A 83 3.41 -2.92 10.84
N HIS A 84 2.47 -3.81 10.49
CA HIS A 84 2.81 -5.15 9.99
C HIS A 84 3.71 -5.08 8.75
N LEU A 85 3.38 -4.21 7.80
CA LEU A 85 4.20 -3.99 6.60
C LEU A 85 5.59 -3.44 6.95
N SER A 86 5.66 -2.46 7.85
CA SER A 86 6.91 -1.83 8.29
C SER A 86 7.82 -2.85 8.95
N ASP A 87 7.29 -3.64 9.88
CA ASP A 87 8.04 -4.68 10.60
C ASP A 87 8.58 -5.73 9.62
N TYR A 88 7.75 -6.14 8.67
CA TYR A 88 8.16 -7.08 7.63
C TYR A 88 9.28 -6.50 6.74
N GLN A 89 9.17 -5.25 6.30
CA GLN A 89 10.21 -4.60 5.50
C GLN A 89 11.53 -4.45 6.27
N ILE A 90 11.46 -4.06 7.54
CA ILE A 90 12.64 -3.93 8.42
C ILE A 90 13.30 -5.30 8.62
N LYS A 91 12.51 -6.36 8.85
CA LYS A 91 13.01 -7.74 8.93
C LYS A 91 13.74 -8.18 7.65
N GLU A 92 13.23 -7.77 6.50
CA GLU A 92 13.87 -7.98 5.20
C GLU A 92 15.06 -7.03 4.95
N GLY A 93 15.47 -6.22 5.93
CA GLY A 93 16.67 -5.37 5.87
C GLY A 93 16.46 -4.05 5.14
N TYR A 94 15.23 -3.60 4.97
CA TYR A 94 14.94 -2.22 4.54
C TYR A 94 15.09 -1.26 5.71
N LYS A 95 15.33 0.01 5.38
CA LYS A 95 15.32 1.12 6.33
C LYS A 95 14.36 2.19 5.83
N ASN A 96 13.54 2.72 6.72
CA ASN A 96 12.78 3.95 6.50
C ASN A 96 13.37 5.08 7.34
N ASN A 97 12.90 6.30 7.12
CA ASN A 97 13.29 7.49 7.88
C ASN A 97 12.07 8.08 8.58
N SER A 98 12.25 8.75 9.71
CA SER A 98 11.17 9.41 10.46
C SER A 98 10.50 10.54 9.66
N ILE A 99 11.21 11.15 8.71
CA ILE A 99 10.69 12.22 7.84
C ILE A 99 9.73 11.65 6.78
N CYS A 100 10.06 10.50 6.20
CA CYS A 100 9.25 9.84 5.17
C CYS A 100 9.05 8.35 5.52
N PRO A 101 8.26 8.04 6.57
CA PRO A 101 8.11 6.68 7.08
C PRO A 101 7.44 5.71 6.09
N CYS A 102 6.74 6.22 5.07
CA CYS A 102 6.15 5.44 3.99
C CYS A 102 7.15 5.02 2.89
N VAL A 103 8.41 5.47 2.96
CA VAL A 103 9.49 5.14 2.01
C VAL A 103 10.49 4.19 2.67
N PHE A 104 10.58 2.97 2.16
CA PHE A 104 11.53 1.95 2.60
C PHE A 104 12.64 1.77 1.57
N ILE A 105 13.89 1.93 1.97
CA ILE A 105 15.05 1.84 1.08
C ILE A 105 15.97 0.71 1.51
N LYS A 106 16.35 -0.15 0.56
CA LYS A 106 17.38 -1.17 0.74
C LYS A 106 18.48 -0.95 -0.31
N LYS A 107 19.70 -0.70 0.18
CA LYS A 107 20.89 -0.51 -0.64
C LYS A 107 21.65 -1.83 -0.82
N SER A 108 22.33 -1.96 -1.94
CA SER A 108 23.22 -3.07 -2.27
C SER A 108 24.46 -2.53 -3.02
N LYS A 109 25.48 -3.37 -3.22
CA LYS A 109 26.69 -2.98 -3.97
C LYS A 109 26.40 -2.52 -5.40
N ILE A 110 25.28 -2.95 -5.97
CA ILE A 110 24.92 -2.75 -7.39
C ILE A 110 23.72 -1.81 -7.59
N GLY A 111 23.30 -1.09 -6.55
CA GLY A 111 22.16 -0.16 -6.60
C GLY A 111 21.21 -0.31 -5.43
N PHE A 112 19.99 0.20 -5.57
CA PHE A 112 18.99 0.22 -4.50
C PHE A 112 17.60 -0.23 -4.97
N VAL A 113 16.76 -0.54 -3.99
CA VAL A 113 15.32 -0.76 -4.15
C VAL A 113 14.60 0.10 -3.13
N MET A 114 13.59 0.84 -3.59
CA MET A 114 12.65 1.56 -2.76
C MET A 114 11.26 0.91 -2.85
N VAL A 115 10.65 0.68 -1.70
CA VAL A 115 9.22 0.34 -1.60
C VAL A 115 8.53 1.54 -0.98
N VAL A 116 7.53 2.08 -1.67
CA VAL A 116 6.82 3.27 -1.21
C VAL A 116 5.34 2.99 -1.07
N VAL A 117 4.83 3.19 0.13
CA VAL A 117 3.48 2.79 0.53
C VAL A 117 2.49 3.94 0.31
N TYR A 118 1.41 3.65 -0.40
CA TYR A 118 0.30 4.57 -0.59
C TYR A 118 -1.02 3.81 -0.35
N VAL A 119 -1.61 4.01 0.83
CA VAL A 119 -2.85 3.33 1.26
C VAL A 119 -2.76 1.83 1.03
N ASP A 120 -3.44 1.29 0.02
CA ASP A 120 -3.51 -0.13 -0.30
C ASP A 120 -2.44 -0.60 -1.30
N ASN A 121 -1.80 0.36 -1.97
CA ASN A 121 -0.81 0.12 -3.00
C ASN A 121 0.63 0.31 -2.51
N MET A 122 1.56 -0.35 -3.20
CA MET A 122 3.00 -0.21 -3.05
C MET A 122 3.65 0.11 -4.39
N ASN A 123 4.46 1.15 -4.41
CA ASN A 123 5.29 1.51 -5.55
C ASN A 123 6.70 0.96 -5.35
N LEU A 124 7.19 0.19 -6.32
CA LEU A 124 8.54 -0.36 -6.32
C LEU A 124 9.43 0.42 -7.28
N ILE A 125 10.42 1.16 -6.78
CA ILE A 125 11.38 1.94 -7.58
C ILE A 125 12.79 1.35 -7.40
N ARG A 126 13.59 1.24 -8.47
CA ARG A 126 14.91 0.58 -8.41
C ARG A 126 15.88 0.97 -9.51
N THR A 127 17.17 0.74 -9.24
CA THR A 127 18.28 0.96 -10.19
C THR A 127 18.53 -0.23 -11.14
N LEU A 128 18.35 -1.49 -10.70
CA LEU A 128 18.76 -2.68 -11.48
C LEU A 128 17.71 -3.79 -11.53
N GLU A 129 17.90 -4.75 -12.44
CA GLU A 129 16.86 -5.69 -12.90
C GLU A 129 16.47 -6.83 -11.94
N LYS A 130 16.96 -6.88 -10.70
CA LYS A 130 16.55 -7.86 -9.64
C LYS A 130 15.13 -7.63 -9.08
N LEU A 131 14.12 -7.66 -9.95
CA LEU A 131 12.71 -7.58 -9.57
C LEU A 131 12.26 -8.87 -8.86
N SER A 132 12.94 -9.98 -9.18
CA SER A 132 12.59 -11.31 -8.69
C SER A 132 12.63 -11.33 -7.16
N LYS A 133 13.77 -10.99 -6.55
CA LYS A 133 13.94 -11.11 -5.09
C LYS A 133 12.98 -10.26 -4.28
N THR A 134 12.75 -8.99 -4.67
CA THR A 134 11.83 -8.13 -3.93
C THR A 134 10.38 -8.57 -4.07
N THR A 135 10.00 -9.03 -5.26
CA THR A 135 8.64 -9.55 -5.48
C THR A 135 8.45 -10.89 -4.79
N GLU A 136 9.47 -11.75 -4.79
CA GLU A 136 9.46 -13.06 -4.16
C GLU A 136 9.22 -12.94 -2.66
N TYR A 137 9.97 -12.10 -1.93
CA TYR A 137 9.74 -11.98 -0.48
C TYR A 137 8.37 -11.33 -0.21
N LEU A 138 7.98 -10.28 -0.94
CA LEU A 138 6.65 -9.68 -0.76
C LEU A 138 5.54 -10.71 -0.94
N LYS A 139 5.68 -11.63 -1.91
CA LYS A 139 4.72 -12.72 -2.15
C LYS A 139 4.73 -13.81 -1.08
N LYS A 140 5.75 -13.89 -0.23
CA LYS A 140 5.78 -14.85 0.90
C LYS A 140 4.85 -14.42 2.02
N GLU A 141 4.69 -13.10 2.21
CA GLU A 141 3.89 -12.53 3.29
C GLU A 141 2.55 -11.99 2.80
N PHE A 142 2.54 -11.40 1.62
CA PHE A 142 1.38 -10.70 1.07
C PHE A 142 0.94 -11.33 -0.25
N GLU A 143 -0.37 -11.44 -0.43
CA GLU A 143 -0.94 -11.63 -1.76
C GLU A 143 -0.80 -10.32 -2.56
N VAL A 144 0.05 -10.34 -3.58
CA VAL A 144 0.40 -9.14 -4.35
C VAL A 144 0.04 -9.28 -5.82
N LYS A 145 -0.77 -8.34 -6.32
CA LYS A 145 -1.05 -8.15 -7.74
C LYS A 145 -0.06 -7.14 -8.33
N ASP A 146 0.51 -7.45 -9.51
CA ASP A 146 1.41 -6.54 -10.24
C ASP A 146 0.59 -5.84 -11.32
N PHE A 147 0.36 -4.53 -11.17
CA PHE A 147 -0.32 -3.70 -12.17
C PHE A 147 0.64 -3.25 -13.29
N GLY A 148 1.91 -3.67 -13.22
CA GLY A 148 2.91 -3.45 -14.24
C GLY A 148 3.63 -2.12 -14.10
N LYS A 149 4.15 -1.63 -15.22
CA LYS A 149 4.77 -0.30 -15.29
C LYS A 149 3.66 0.74 -15.10
N ILE A 150 3.92 1.75 -14.27
CA ILE A 150 3.04 2.92 -14.20
C ILE A 150 3.05 3.58 -15.57
N LYS A 151 2.00 3.33 -16.35
CA LYS A 151 1.91 3.81 -17.73
C LYS A 151 1.53 5.28 -17.80
N LEU A 152 0.85 5.81 -16.80
CA LEU A 152 0.57 7.23 -16.70
C LEU A 152 0.36 7.55 -15.22
N CYS A 153 0.87 8.70 -14.82
CA CYS A 153 0.79 9.22 -13.47
C CYS A 153 -0.66 9.33 -13.00
N LEU A 154 -0.84 9.23 -11.68
CA LEU A 154 -2.06 9.37 -10.90
C LEU A 154 -2.83 10.69 -11.20
N GLY A 155 -3.42 10.84 -12.39
CA GLY A 155 -3.98 12.10 -12.84
C GLY A 155 -2.91 13.19 -12.99
N LEU A 156 -1.81 12.92 -13.70
CA LEU A 156 -0.89 13.99 -14.12
C LEU A 156 -0.75 14.01 -15.64
N GLU A 157 -1.18 15.11 -16.25
CA GLU A 157 -1.01 15.34 -17.69
C GLU A 157 0.45 15.71 -17.96
N ARG A 158 1.05 15.06 -18.97
CA ARG A 158 2.44 15.31 -19.37
C ARG A 158 2.45 16.27 -20.55
N GLU A 159 2.97 17.46 -20.33
CA GLU A 159 3.39 18.33 -21.43
C GLU A 159 4.92 18.18 -21.59
N HIS A 160 5.36 17.56 -22.69
CA HIS A 160 6.78 17.50 -23.04
C HIS A 160 7.18 18.84 -23.65
N LYS A 161 8.08 19.58 -22.98
CA LYS A 161 8.75 20.76 -23.54
C LYS A 161 10.21 20.43 -23.82
N ALA A 162 10.83 21.18 -24.73
CA ALA A 162 12.21 20.98 -25.15
C ALA A 162 13.23 20.95 -23.98
N ASN A 163 12.88 21.56 -22.83
CA ASN A 163 13.75 21.68 -21.66
C ASN A 163 13.23 20.93 -20.40
N GLY A 164 12.22 20.07 -20.52
CA GLY A 164 11.70 19.33 -19.36
C GLY A 164 10.30 18.75 -19.52
N ILE A 165 9.84 18.08 -18.47
CA ILE A 165 8.48 17.53 -18.38
C ILE A 165 7.70 18.41 -17.42
N LEU A 166 6.62 19.01 -17.89
CA LEU A 166 5.65 19.67 -17.00
C LEU A 166 4.67 18.62 -16.47
N ILE A 167 4.49 18.67 -15.15
CA ILE A 167 3.56 17.81 -14.42
C ILE A 167 2.42 18.72 -13.96
N HIS A 168 1.25 18.62 -14.60
CA HIS A 168 0.05 19.32 -14.16
C HIS A 168 -0.79 18.41 -13.26
N PRO A 169 -1.22 18.86 -12.06
CA PRO A 169 -2.27 18.18 -11.31
C PRO A 169 -3.53 18.12 -12.18
N PHE A 170 -3.91 16.94 -12.65
CA PHE A 170 -5.20 16.76 -13.32
C PHE A 170 -6.29 16.94 -12.27
N ARG A 171 -7.32 17.71 -12.61
CA ARG A 171 -8.44 18.02 -11.69
C ARG A 171 -9.20 16.77 -11.24
N ASP A 172 -9.08 15.68 -11.99
CA ASP A 172 -9.75 14.41 -11.72
C ASP A 172 -8.76 13.33 -11.29
N CYS A 173 -8.19 13.48 -10.08
CA CYS A 173 -7.48 12.38 -9.40
C CYS A 173 -8.42 11.20 -9.04
N LEU A 174 -9.73 11.35 -9.30
CA LEU A 174 -10.78 10.37 -9.03
C LEU A 174 -10.91 9.29 -10.12
N ASP A 175 -10.43 9.51 -11.35
CA ASP A 175 -10.74 8.62 -12.47
C ASP A 175 -9.89 7.33 -12.53
N ILE A 176 -8.77 7.27 -11.82
CA ILE A 176 -8.04 5.98 -11.65
C ILE A 176 -8.75 5.10 -10.62
N LEU A 177 -9.49 5.70 -9.67
CA LEU A 177 -10.30 4.93 -8.74
C LEU A 177 -11.51 4.32 -9.46
N THR A 178 -12.18 5.05 -10.36
CA THR A 178 -13.37 4.53 -11.06
C THR A 178 -13.07 3.32 -11.96
N TRP A 179 -11.91 3.25 -12.61
CA TRP A 179 -11.52 2.06 -13.40
C TRP A 179 -11.24 0.81 -12.56
N THR A 180 -10.82 0.96 -11.30
CA THR A 180 -10.68 -0.19 -10.37
C THR A 180 -12.00 -0.67 -9.77
N TRP A 181 -13.06 0.14 -9.80
CA TRP A 181 -14.39 -0.24 -9.30
C TRP A 181 -15.37 -0.69 -10.39
N LEU A 182 -15.11 -0.39 -11.67
CA LEU A 182 -16.01 -0.72 -12.80
C LEU A 182 -15.70 -2.05 -13.52
N THR A 183 -14.82 -2.89 -12.98
CA THR A 183 -14.56 -4.24 -13.52
C THR A 183 -14.85 -5.37 -12.53
N HIS A 184 -15.87 -5.18 -11.67
CA HIS A 184 -16.61 -6.27 -11.01
C HIS A 184 -18.11 -6.09 -11.23
#